data_AF-A0ABD5DT69-F1
#
_entry.id   AF-A0ABD5DT69-F1
#
_cell.length_a   1.000
_cell.length_b   1.000
_cell.length_c   1.000
_cell.angle_alpha   90.00
_cell.angle_beta   90.00
_cell.angle_gamma   90.00
#
_symmetry.space_group_name_H-M   'P 1'
#
loop_
_entity.id
_entity.type
_entity.pdbx_description
1 polymer ?
#
loop_
_entity_poly.entity_id
_entity_poly.type
_entity_poly.pdbx_seq_one_letter_code
_entity_poly.pdbx_strand_id
1 'polypeptide(L)'
;PQDPGQAGKSQASSFVKLLAGYSVIAKPISGDKLTRAQPFAAQVNVGNVRMLKGEWNKDFIDELRHFPNGTHDDQVDAASDAFNELHEGFEAFFADMGFAR
;
A
#
# COMPACT_ATOMS: atom_id res chain seq x y z
N PRO A 1 -26.80 5.56 -6.71
CA PRO A 1 -25.69 4.85 -7.39
C PRO A 1 -24.49 5.80 -7.52
N GLN A 2 -23.56 5.70 -6.57
CA GLN A 2 -22.46 6.64 -6.39
C GLN A 2 -21.21 6.09 -7.08
N ASP A 3 -20.55 6.97 -7.84
CA ASP A 3 -19.48 6.65 -8.78
C ASP A 3 -18.18 6.26 -8.06
N PRO A 4 -17.57 5.08 -8.34
CA PRO A 4 -16.36 4.60 -7.67
C PRO A 4 -15.18 5.57 -7.78
N GLY A 5 -15.14 6.41 -8.82
CA GLY A 5 -14.07 7.36 -9.07
C GLY A 5 -14.18 8.71 -8.32
N GLN A 6 -15.36 9.08 -7.82
CA GLN A 6 -15.54 10.38 -7.14
C GLN A 6 -15.37 10.29 -5.62
N ALA A 7 -15.72 9.16 -5.00
CA ALA A 7 -15.62 9.00 -3.54
C ALA A 7 -14.17 9.06 -3.05
N GLY A 8 -13.22 8.45 -3.76
CA GLY A 8 -11.80 8.50 -3.41
C GLY A 8 -11.19 9.91 -3.55
N LYS A 9 -11.58 10.66 -4.58
CA LYS A 9 -11.09 12.03 -4.81
C LYS A 9 -11.65 13.02 -3.79
N SER A 10 -12.92 12.89 -3.43
CA SER A 10 -13.55 13.78 -2.44
C SER A 10 -13.06 13.47 -1.01
N GLN A 11 -12.83 12.20 -0.67
CA GLN A 11 -12.20 11.82 0.60
C GLN A 11 -10.74 12.29 0.67
N ALA A 12 -9.94 12.07 -0.37
CA ALA A 12 -8.56 12.56 -0.43
C ALA A 12 -8.49 14.09 -0.27
N SER A 13 -9.35 14.84 -0.98
CA SER A 13 -9.43 16.29 -0.83
C SER A 13 -9.84 16.72 0.58
N SER A 14 -10.74 15.97 1.22
CA SER A 14 -11.17 16.24 2.60
C SER A 14 -10.05 15.96 3.62
N PHE A 15 -9.30 14.86 3.44
CA PHE A 15 -8.14 14.54 4.29
C PHE A 15 -6.99 15.53 4.13
N VAL A 16 -6.68 15.96 2.89
CA VAL A 16 -5.68 17.00 2.63
C VAL A 16 -6.05 18.32 3.33
N LYS A 17 -7.34 18.67 3.36
CA LYS A 17 -7.83 19.86 4.08
C LYS A 17 -7.78 19.71 5.60
N LEU A 18 -8.12 18.53 6.13
CA LEU A 18 -8.09 18.21 7.56
C LEU A 18 -6.66 18.18 8.12
N LEU A 19 -5.68 17.84 7.28
CA LEU A 19 -4.27 17.71 7.65
C LEU A 19 -3.44 18.94 7.23
N ALA A 20 -4.07 20.12 7.14
CA ALA A 20 -3.37 21.37 6.86
C ALA A 20 -2.23 21.60 7.85
N GLY A 21 -0.98 21.67 7.35
CA GLY A 21 0.24 21.77 8.15
C GLY A 21 1.12 20.52 8.13
N TYR A 22 0.64 19.41 7.57
CA TYR A 22 1.42 18.19 7.32
C TYR A 22 1.68 18.00 5.82
N SER A 23 2.81 17.38 5.47
CA SER A 23 3.08 16.96 4.09
C SER A 23 2.19 15.76 3.76
N VAL A 24 1.13 15.99 2.98
CA VAL A 24 0.17 14.96 2.58
C VAL A 24 0.24 14.76 1.06
N ILE A 25 0.52 13.55 0.62
CA ILE A 25 0.54 13.17 -0.78
C ILE A 25 -0.62 12.20 -1.02
N ALA A 26 -1.61 12.64 -1.79
CA ALA A 26 -2.67 11.76 -2.28
C ALA A 26 -2.24 11.18 -3.63
N LYS A 27 -1.88 9.90 -3.67
CA LYS A 27 -1.55 9.21 -4.92
C LYS A 27 -2.79 8.51 -5.47
N PRO A 28 -3.15 8.71 -6.75
CA PRO A 28 -4.18 7.90 -7.38
C PRO A 28 -3.65 6.47 -7.54
N ILE A 29 -4.27 5.53 -6.84
CA ILE A 29 -3.95 4.11 -6.98
C ILE A 29 -4.40 3.69 -8.40
N SER A 30 -3.46 3.22 -9.21
CA SER A 30 -3.72 2.65 -10.53
C SER A 30 -3.33 1.16 -10.54
N GLY A 31 -3.98 0.38 -11.40
CA GLY A 31 -3.83 -1.08 -11.42
C GLY A 31 -4.72 -1.83 -10.43
N ASP A 32 -4.92 -3.12 -10.66
CA ASP A 32 -5.71 -3.98 -9.78
C ASP A 32 -4.93 -4.37 -8.51
N LYS A 33 -5.66 -4.62 -7.41
CA LYS A 33 -5.08 -4.94 -6.09
C LYS A 33 -4.13 -6.14 -6.15
N LEU A 34 -4.47 -7.15 -6.96
CA LEU A 34 -3.70 -8.36 -7.15
C LEU A 34 -2.32 -8.06 -7.73
N THR A 35 -2.26 -7.29 -8.81
CA THR A 35 -1.01 -6.85 -9.43
C THR A 35 -0.15 -6.06 -8.45
N ARG A 36 -0.74 -5.14 -7.67
CA ARG A 36 0.01 -4.34 -6.67
C ARG A 36 0.56 -5.18 -5.52
N ALA A 37 -0.09 -6.28 -5.16
CA ALA A 37 0.36 -7.17 -4.10
C ALA A 37 1.49 -8.12 -4.53
N GLN A 38 1.72 -8.30 -5.84
CA GLN A 38 2.73 -9.25 -6.35
C GLN A 38 4.16 -9.00 -5.83
N PRO A 39 4.70 -7.77 -5.83
CA PRO A 39 6.06 -7.52 -5.35
C PRO A 39 6.23 -7.89 -3.87
N PHE A 40 5.26 -7.50 -3.04
CA PHE A 40 5.25 -7.85 -1.62
C PHE A 40 5.15 -9.36 -1.40
N ALA A 41 4.22 -10.03 -2.09
CA ALA A 41 4.04 -11.48 -2.01
C ALA A 41 5.31 -12.25 -2.42
N ALA A 42 6.03 -11.77 -3.43
CA ALA A 42 7.31 -12.36 -3.84
C ALA A 42 8.33 -12.32 -2.69
N GLN A 43 8.46 -11.18 -2.00
CA GLN A 43 9.39 -11.05 -0.86
C GLN A 43 8.98 -11.89 0.34
N VAL A 44 7.67 -12.02 0.62
CA VAL A 44 7.15 -12.92 1.66
C VAL A 44 7.54 -14.36 1.34
N ASN A 45 7.31 -14.82 0.10
CA ASN A 45 7.54 -16.21 -0.31
C ASN A 45 9.02 -16.62 -0.30
N VAL A 46 9.95 -15.69 -0.53
CA VAL A 46 11.40 -15.96 -0.44
C VAL A 46 11.98 -15.73 0.96
N GLY A 47 11.15 -15.37 1.94
CA GLY A 47 11.56 -15.23 3.34
C GLY A 47 12.25 -13.90 3.69
N ASN A 48 12.10 -12.88 2.85
CA ASN A 48 12.70 -11.56 3.09
C ASN A 48 11.85 -10.65 3.98
N VAL A 49 10.62 -11.04 4.29
CA VAL A 49 9.71 -10.28 5.17
C VAL A 49 9.75 -10.85 6.59
N ARG A 50 9.95 -9.96 7.57
CA ARG A 50 9.84 -10.28 9.00
C ARG A 50 8.72 -9.47 9.63
N MET A 51 8.05 -10.09 10.59
CA MET A 51 6.91 -9.50 11.27
C MET A 51 7.23 -9.34 12.76
N LEU A 52 7.00 -8.15 13.31
CA LEU A 52 7.10 -7.92 14.76
C LEU A 52 6.02 -8.76 15.47
N LYS A 53 6.35 -9.36 16.61
CA LYS A 53 5.40 -10.16 17.37
C LYS A 53 4.35 -9.26 18.03
N GLY A 54 3.08 -9.57 17.81
CA GLY A 54 1.93 -8.91 18.41
C GLY A 54 0.66 -9.77 18.28
N GLU A 55 -0.43 -9.29 18.85
CA GLU A 55 -1.73 -9.97 18.80
C GLU A 55 -2.32 -9.95 17.38
N TRP A 56 -2.04 -8.89 16.61
CA TRP A 56 -2.48 -8.68 15.23
C TRP A 56 -1.90 -9.68 14.22
N ASN A 57 -0.81 -10.39 14.56
CA ASN A 57 -0.12 -11.28 13.62
C ASN A 57 -1.01 -12.42 13.13
N LYS A 58 -1.90 -12.94 13.98
CA LYS A 58 -2.77 -14.04 13.61
C LYS A 58 -3.74 -13.60 12.51
N ASP A 59 -4.42 -12.48 12.72
CA ASP A 59 -5.42 -11.96 11.81
C ASP A 59 -4.77 -11.57 10.48
N PHE A 60 -3.59 -10.94 10.52
CA PHE A 60 -2.84 -10.59 9.33
C PHE A 60 -2.38 -11.82 8.52
N ILE A 61 -1.83 -12.84 9.18
CA ILE A 61 -1.44 -14.08 8.51
C ILE A 61 -2.66 -14.77 7.90
N ASP A 62 -3.78 -14.82 8.62
CA ASP A 62 -4.99 -15.45 8.13
C ASP A 62 -5.54 -14.68 6.92
N GLU A 63 -5.45 -13.34 6.89
CA GLU A 63 -5.80 -12.55 5.70
C GLU A 63 -4.86 -12.85 4.51
N LEU A 64 -3.54 -12.89 4.73
CA LEU A 64 -2.56 -13.24 3.70
C LEU A 64 -2.81 -14.60 3.04
N ARG A 65 -3.30 -15.59 3.81
CA ARG A 65 -3.59 -16.94 3.30
C ARG A 65 -4.82 -16.98 2.40
N HIS A 66 -5.80 -16.13 2.65
CA HIS A 66 -7.07 -16.14 1.92
C HIS A 66 -7.07 -15.12 0.77
N PHE A 67 -6.16 -14.15 0.76
CA PHE A 67 -6.03 -13.19 -0.33
C PHE A 67 -5.76 -13.89 -1.67
N PRO A 68 -6.42 -13.49 -2.78
CA PRO A 68 -7.36 -12.37 -2.91
C PRO A 68 -8.84 -12.73 -2.64
N ASN A 69 -9.13 -13.98 -2.25
CA ASN A 69 -10.48 -14.53 -2.17
C ASN A 69 -11.11 -14.43 -0.76
N GLY A 70 -10.41 -13.82 0.19
CA GLY A 70 -10.88 -13.62 1.55
C GLY A 70 -12.00 -12.58 1.65
N THR A 71 -12.70 -12.54 2.79
CA THR A 71 -13.71 -11.52 3.07
C THR A 71 -13.10 -10.14 3.31
N HIS A 72 -11.85 -10.10 3.75
CA HIS A 72 -11.09 -8.88 4.01
C HIS A 72 -9.81 -8.89 3.17
N ASP A 73 -9.43 -7.72 2.67
CA ASP A 73 -8.21 -7.51 1.89
C ASP A 73 -7.45 -6.22 2.26
N ASP A 74 -7.96 -5.45 3.23
CA ASP A 74 -7.45 -4.13 3.59
C ASP A 74 -6.04 -4.18 4.20
N GLN A 75 -5.72 -5.19 5.03
CA GLN A 75 -4.40 -5.29 5.63
C GLN A 75 -3.35 -5.69 4.58
N VAL A 76 -3.72 -6.56 3.65
CA VAL A 76 -2.83 -6.97 2.54
C VAL A 76 -2.64 -5.81 1.56
N ASP A 77 -3.69 -5.05 1.25
CA ASP A 77 -3.62 -3.87 0.38
C ASP A 77 -2.71 -2.80 1.01
N ALA A 78 -2.91 -2.48 2.29
CA ALA A 78 -2.09 -1.50 3.01
C ALA A 78 -0.61 -1.91 3.11
N ALA A 79 -0.32 -3.19 3.40
CA ALA A 79 1.05 -3.68 3.46
C ALA A 79 1.74 -3.67 2.09
N SER A 80 1.00 -4.01 1.03
CA SER A 80 1.51 -4.02 -0.34
C SER A 80 1.80 -2.61 -0.85
N ASP A 81 0.88 -1.68 -0.63
CA ASP A 81 1.07 -0.27 -1.01
C ASP A 81 2.22 0.36 -0.23
N ALA A 82 2.36 0.08 1.07
CA ALA A 82 3.51 0.56 1.86
C ALA A 82 4.84 -0.03 1.36
N PHE A 83 4.86 -1.30 0.97
CA PHE A 83 6.04 -1.93 0.38
C PHE A 83 6.43 -1.28 -0.96
N ASN A 84 5.44 -1.05 -1.83
CA ASN A 84 5.66 -0.41 -3.12
C ASN A 84 6.12 1.04 -2.96
N GLU A 85 5.54 1.81 -2.02
CA GLU A 85 5.96 3.19 -1.74
C GLU A 85 7.42 3.26 -1.30
N LEU A 86 7.88 2.32 -0.45
CA LEU A 86 9.28 2.26 -0.05
C LEU A 86 10.22 1.89 -1.22
N HIS A 87 9.75 1.04 -2.14
CA HIS A 87 10.54 0.64 -3.30
C HIS A 87 10.60 1.75 -4.38
N GLU A 88 9.47 2.39 -4.67
CA GLU A 88 9.37 3.48 -5.65
C GLU A 88 9.92 4.80 -5.11
N GLY A 89 9.69 5.10 -3.83
CA GLY A 89 10.22 6.28 -3.15
C GLY A 89 11.75 6.26 -3.06
N PHE A 90 12.36 5.07 -3.01
CA PHE A 90 13.81 4.91 -3.15
C PHE A 90 14.25 5.38 -4.54
N GLU A 91 13.66 4.86 -5.62
CA GLU A 91 14.03 5.25 -6.98
C GLU A 91 13.82 6.74 -7.26
N ALA A 92 12.72 7.34 -6.79
CA ALA A 92 12.46 8.77 -6.96
C ALA A 92 13.47 9.64 -6.18
N PHE A 93 13.82 9.26 -4.96
CA PHE A 93 14.81 9.97 -4.15
C PHE A 93 16.22 9.91 -4.78
N PHE A 94 16.63 8.75 -5.29
CA PHE A 94 17.94 8.60 -5.96
C PHE A 94 17.98 9.24 -7.35
N ALA A 95 16.85 9.27 -8.08
CA ALA A 95 16.71 10.01 -9.32
C ALA A 95 16.83 11.52 -9.10
N ASP A 96 16.18 12.06 -8.07
CA ASP A 96 16.27 13.50 -7.71
C ASP A 96 17.67 13.90 -7.23
N MET A 97 18.43 12.97 -6.63
CA MET A 97 19.82 13.20 -6.24
C MET A 97 20.84 12.97 -7.37
N GLY A 98 20.40 12.62 -8.58
CA GLY A 98 21.28 12.45 -9.74
C GLY A 98 22.20 11.23 -9.67
N PHE A 99 21.85 10.22 -8.87
CA PHE A 99 22.62 8.97 -8.72
C PHE A 99 22.01 7.78 -9.49
N ALA A 100 20.95 8.00 -10.28
CA ALA A 100 20.41 6.97 -11.17
C ALA A 100 21.43 6.59 -12.26
N ARG A 101 21.57 5.28 -12.53
CA ARG A 101 22.54 4.68 -13.46
C ARG A 101 22.48 5.25 -14.87
#